data_AF-A0A956SBN0-F1
#
_entry.id   AF-A0A956SBN0-F1
#
_cell.length_a   1.000
_cell.length_b   1.000
_cell.length_c   1.000
_cell.angle_alpha   90.00
_cell.angle_beta   90.00
_cell.angle_gamma   90.00
#
_symmetry.space_group_name_H-M   'P 1'
#
loop_
_entity.id
_entity.type
_entity.pdbx_description
1 polymer ?
#
loop_
_entity_poly.entity_id
_entity_poly.type
_entity_poly.pdbx_seq_one_letter_code
_entity_poly.pdbx_strand_id
1 'polypeptide(L)'
;MTDPRSTPPRRRVLQFLAGLGVASPVLARAVTALAEEGAPIDKETIRRAEWISGLELTDEKRELMVEGLRQMQEQFARLRALPLDNSVPPALSFDPFAARPGARTPAGDPDRSRHVRLGPPSETAPEHEDDVAFASIRQLSAWLRGGHLSARELADLSLARLEKHDPTLRCVIERTVDVARAQADAADRRLAEARKNSGDGPGEPLLGIPWGAKDLLSWPGTRTTWGAKPYENQVGEVRATAAANLEAAGAALVAKLTVGALAWGDVWFGG
;
A
#
# COMPACT_ATOMS: atom_id res chain seq x y z
N MET A 1 24.37 -3.40 36.65
CA MET A 1 23.82 -4.51 35.84
C MET A 1 22.35 -4.65 36.21
N THR A 2 21.46 -3.99 35.47
CA THR A 2 20.01 -3.99 35.72
C THR A 2 19.36 -5.15 34.96
N ASP A 3 18.59 -5.99 35.65
CA ASP A 3 17.95 -7.20 35.11
C ASP A 3 16.95 -6.84 33.99
N PRO A 4 17.14 -7.33 32.75
CA PRO A 4 16.26 -7.04 31.62
C PRO A 4 14.86 -7.67 31.73
N ARG A 5 14.54 -8.37 32.82
CA ARG A 5 13.21 -8.95 33.11
C ARG A 5 12.29 -8.09 33.96
N SER A 6 12.66 -6.84 34.28
CA SER A 6 11.86 -5.97 35.16
C SER A 6 10.79 -5.13 34.46
N THR A 7 10.61 -5.24 33.14
CA THR A 7 9.57 -4.51 32.41
C THR A 7 8.22 -5.21 32.56
N PRO A 8 7.19 -4.58 33.17
CA PRO A 8 5.89 -5.19 33.32
C PRO A 8 5.28 -5.49 31.94
N PRO A 9 4.59 -6.63 31.78
CA PRO A 9 3.94 -6.98 30.52
C PRO A 9 2.91 -5.90 30.15
N ARG A 10 2.81 -5.57 28.85
CA ARG A 10 1.92 -4.52 28.31
C ARG A 10 0.51 -4.56 28.89
N ARG A 11 -0.04 -5.77 29.10
CA ARG A 11 -1.37 -5.98 29.69
C ARG A 11 -1.50 -5.46 31.12
N ARG A 12 -0.47 -5.61 31.95
CA ARG A 12 -0.44 -5.05 33.32
C ARG A 12 -0.33 -3.54 33.31
N VAL A 13 0.45 -2.97 32.39
CA VAL A 13 0.56 -1.52 32.21
C VAL A 13 -0.80 -0.92 31.80
N LEU A 14 -1.49 -1.53 30.84
CA LEU A 14 -2.81 -1.09 30.39
C LEU A 14 -3.88 -1.24 31.48
N GLN A 15 -3.87 -2.33 32.25
CA GLN A 15 -4.77 -2.50 33.40
C GLN A 15 -4.52 -1.44 34.48
N PHE A 16 -3.26 -1.10 34.73
CA PHE A 16 -2.90 -0.06 35.70
C PHE A 16 -3.35 1.34 35.24
N LEU A 17 -3.14 1.68 33.96
CA LEU A 17 -3.61 2.94 33.38
C LEU A 17 -5.15 3.05 33.34
N ALA A 18 -5.85 1.95 33.07
CA ALA A 18 -7.30 1.89 33.14
C ALA A 18 -7.81 2.07 34.59
N GLY A 19 -7.14 1.45 35.58
CA GLY A 19 -7.44 1.61 37.00
C GLY A 19 -7.21 3.04 37.54
N LEU A 20 -6.27 3.78 36.95
CA LEU A 20 -6.03 5.20 37.22
C LEU A 20 -7.01 6.14 36.50
N GLY A 21 -7.95 5.62 35.72
CA GLY A 21 -8.92 6.43 34.99
C GLY A 21 -8.36 7.15 33.75
N VAL A 22 -7.09 6.93 33.40
CA VAL A 22 -6.43 7.57 32.25
C VAL A 22 -7.00 7.11 30.91
N ALA A 23 -7.61 5.92 30.86
CA ALA A 23 -8.32 5.38 29.70
C ALA A 23 -9.86 5.35 29.89
N SER A 24 -10.37 6.06 30.91
CA SER A 24 -11.79 6.03 31.21
C SER A 24 -12.58 6.94 30.25
N PRO A 25 -13.79 6.56 29.81
CA PRO A 25 -14.72 7.48 29.16
C PRO A 25 -15.02 8.73 30.01
N VAL A 26 -14.72 8.71 31.31
CA VAL A 26 -14.77 9.88 32.20
C VAL A 26 -13.66 10.90 31.86
N LEU A 27 -12.43 10.47 31.58
CA LEU A 27 -11.37 11.41 31.16
C LEU A 27 -11.69 11.97 29.77
N ALA A 28 -12.12 11.13 28.84
CA ALA A 28 -12.55 11.58 27.52
C ALA A 28 -13.69 12.61 27.63
N ARG A 29 -14.72 12.34 28.44
CA ARG A 29 -15.81 13.28 28.71
C ARG A 29 -15.38 14.52 29.48
N ALA A 30 -14.42 14.43 30.41
CA ALA A 30 -13.88 15.57 31.12
C ALA A 30 -13.06 16.47 30.20
N VAL A 31 -12.27 15.89 29.30
CA VAL A 31 -11.56 16.62 28.24
C VAL A 31 -12.55 17.23 27.24
N THR A 32 -13.62 16.52 26.88
CA THR A 32 -14.71 17.08 26.05
C THR A 32 -15.50 18.17 26.78
N ALA A 33 -15.69 18.08 28.09
CA ALA A 33 -16.36 19.09 28.90
C ALA A 33 -15.49 20.31 29.20
N LEU A 34 -14.16 20.14 29.20
CA LEU A 34 -13.16 21.21 29.29
C LEU A 34 -12.88 21.84 27.91
N ALA A 35 -13.11 21.11 26.83
CA ALA A 35 -13.12 21.66 25.49
C ALA A 35 -14.42 22.45 25.31
N GLU A 36 -14.33 23.78 25.30
CA GLU A 36 -15.45 24.62 24.91
C GLU A 36 -15.95 24.20 23.52
N GLU A 37 -17.17 23.66 23.44
CA GLU A 37 -17.78 23.31 22.16
C GLU A 37 -17.81 24.53 21.24
N GLY A 38 -17.09 24.46 20.12
CA GLY A 38 -17.02 25.55 19.14
C GLY A 38 -15.97 26.63 19.44
N ALA A 39 -15.12 26.47 20.46
CA ALA A 39 -13.99 27.39 20.63
C ALA A 39 -13.08 27.37 19.38
N PRO A 40 -12.64 28.55 18.91
CA PRO A 40 -11.81 28.65 17.72
C PRO A 40 -10.46 27.97 17.96
N ILE A 41 -10.03 27.14 17.01
CA ILE A 41 -8.68 26.58 17.05
C ILE A 41 -7.68 27.72 16.82
N ASP A 42 -6.89 28.01 17.84
CA ASP A 42 -5.85 29.04 17.84
C ASP A 42 -4.55 28.50 18.49
N LYS A 43 -3.51 29.34 18.55
CA LYS A 43 -2.21 28.95 19.12
C LYS A 43 -2.29 28.55 20.59
N GLU A 44 -3.16 29.18 21.36
CA GLU A 44 -3.30 28.89 22.79
C GLU A 44 -3.97 27.53 23.00
N THR A 45 -4.95 27.19 22.16
CA THR A 45 -5.56 25.87 22.11
C THR A 45 -4.51 24.78 21.82
N ILE A 46 -3.61 25.01 20.86
CA ILE A 46 -2.52 24.08 20.54
C ILE A 46 -1.55 23.96 21.72
N ARG A 47 -1.16 25.08 22.32
CA ARG A 47 -0.27 25.13 23.48
C ARG A 47 -0.82 24.31 24.66
N ARG A 48 -2.13 24.40 24.92
CA ARG A 48 -2.80 23.63 25.98
C ARG A 48 -2.89 22.13 25.67
N ALA A 49 -2.78 21.73 24.41
CA ALA A 49 -2.81 20.33 23.97
C ALA A 49 -1.41 19.69 23.85
N GLU A 50 -0.34 20.47 23.89
CA GLU A 50 1.06 20.00 23.76
C GLU A 50 1.41 18.91 24.77
N TRP A 51 1.02 19.07 26.03
CA TRP A 51 1.30 18.08 27.08
C TRP A 51 0.63 16.72 26.83
N ILE A 52 -0.52 16.70 26.15
CA ILE A 52 -1.25 15.47 25.81
C ILE A 52 -0.49 14.69 24.73
N SER A 53 0.08 15.42 23.76
CA SER A 53 0.81 14.85 22.62
C SER A 53 2.30 14.59 22.91
N GLY A 54 2.83 15.16 24.00
CA GLY A 54 4.25 15.09 24.34
C GLY A 54 5.14 15.92 23.40
N LEU A 55 4.57 16.91 22.72
CA LEU A 55 5.28 17.78 21.77
C LEU A 55 5.64 19.11 22.42
N GLU A 56 6.84 19.62 22.13
CA GLU A 56 7.24 20.99 22.45
C GLU A 56 7.33 21.79 21.14
N LEU A 57 6.41 22.75 20.95
CA LEU A 57 6.32 23.51 19.71
C LEU A 57 6.79 24.96 19.92
N THR A 58 7.37 25.54 18.86
CA THR A 58 7.65 26.98 18.81
C THR A 58 6.38 27.72 18.39
N ASP A 59 6.31 29.02 18.65
CA ASP A 59 5.14 29.83 18.23
C ASP A 59 4.93 29.82 16.72
N GLU A 60 6.01 29.80 15.93
CA GLU A 60 5.96 29.64 14.47
C GLU A 60 5.33 28.30 14.06
N LYS A 61 5.73 27.20 14.72
CA LYS A 61 5.14 25.87 14.46
C LYS A 61 3.67 25.82 14.83
N ARG A 62 3.28 26.46 15.94
CA ARG A 62 1.86 26.58 16.33
C ARG A 62 1.06 27.33 15.27
N GLU A 63 1.58 28.46 14.78
CA GLU A 63 0.94 29.26 13.73
C GLU A 63 0.71 28.43 12.46
N LEU A 64 1.73 27.67 12.02
CA LEU A 64 1.62 26.78 10.85
C LEU A 64 0.56 25.68 11.04
N MET A 65 0.33 25.23 12.27
CA MET A 65 -0.65 24.17 12.57
C MET A 65 -2.10 24.67 12.60
N VAL A 66 -2.34 25.95 12.94
CA VAL A 66 -3.70 26.49 13.12
C VAL A 66 -4.56 26.26 11.88
N GLU A 67 -4.04 26.61 10.70
CA GLU A 67 -4.78 26.49 9.43
C GLU A 67 -5.12 25.02 9.12
N GLY A 68 -4.14 24.12 9.23
CA GLY A 68 -4.36 22.69 8.97
C GLY A 68 -5.35 22.06 9.93
N LEU A 69 -5.32 22.45 11.21
CA LEU A 69 -6.27 21.95 12.21
C LEU A 69 -7.70 22.48 11.97
N ARG A 70 -7.85 23.73 11.55
CA ARG A 70 -9.16 24.30 11.15
C ARG A 70 -9.74 23.58 9.94
N GLN A 71 -8.92 23.38 8.90
CA GLN A 71 -9.34 22.62 7.72
C GLN A 71 -9.77 21.20 8.09
N MET A 72 -9.03 20.54 8.98
CA MET A 72 -9.37 19.20 9.47
C MET A 72 -10.67 19.19 10.29
N GLN A 73 -10.91 20.21 11.13
CA GLN A 73 -12.16 20.37 11.88
C GLN A 73 -13.37 20.51 10.94
N GLU A 74 -13.26 21.36 9.92
CA GLU A 74 -14.30 21.53 8.89
C GLU A 74 -14.53 20.24 8.10
N GLN A 75 -13.47 19.52 7.77
CA GLN A 75 -13.58 18.23 7.08
C GLN A 75 -14.30 17.19 7.95
N PHE A 76 -13.99 17.11 9.24
CA PHE A 76 -14.70 16.22 10.16
C PHE A 76 -16.16 16.64 10.36
N ALA A 77 -16.46 17.93 10.44
CA ALA A 77 -17.84 18.41 10.51
C ALA A 77 -18.63 17.97 9.27
N ARG A 78 -18.05 18.12 8.07
CA ARG A 78 -18.64 17.64 6.81
C ARG A 78 -18.86 16.12 6.82
N LEU A 79 -17.87 15.33 7.25
CA LEU A 79 -17.98 13.88 7.31
C LEU A 79 -19.04 13.42 8.31
N ARG A 80 -19.15 14.05 9.48
CA ARG A 80 -20.14 13.72 10.51
C ARG A 80 -21.56 14.13 10.12
N ALA A 81 -21.70 15.14 9.25
CA ALA A 81 -22.99 15.57 8.73
C ALA A 81 -23.54 14.63 7.64
N LEU A 82 -22.72 13.71 7.09
CA LEU A 82 -23.18 12.73 6.11
C LEU A 82 -24.00 11.63 6.81
N PRO A 83 -25.30 11.47 6.48
CA PRO A 83 -26.09 10.37 7.00
C PRO A 83 -25.65 9.06 6.32
N LEU A 84 -24.89 8.24 7.03
CA LEU A 84 -24.51 6.91 6.58
C LEU A 84 -25.04 5.87 7.57
N ASP A 85 -26.03 5.10 7.14
CA ASP A 85 -26.58 4.01 7.95
C ASP A 85 -25.55 2.86 8.04
N ASN A 86 -25.46 2.18 9.19
CA ASN A 86 -24.54 1.06 9.39
C ASN A 86 -24.83 -0.14 8.46
N SER A 87 -26.02 -0.19 7.85
CA SER A 87 -26.38 -1.18 6.83
C SER A 87 -25.81 -0.86 5.45
N VAL A 88 -25.27 0.35 5.23
CA VAL A 88 -24.64 0.71 3.96
C VAL A 88 -23.33 -0.07 3.81
N PRO A 89 -23.21 -0.97 2.81
CA PRO A 89 -21.99 -1.73 2.61
C PRO A 89 -20.83 -0.82 2.19
N PRO A 90 -19.57 -1.20 2.46
CA PRO A 90 -18.42 -0.45 1.94
C PRO A 90 -18.44 -0.42 0.41
N ALA A 91 -17.88 0.63 -0.18
CA ALA A 91 -17.74 0.73 -1.63
C ALA A 91 -16.77 -0.35 -2.15
N LEU A 92 -17.31 -1.44 -2.71
CA LEU A 92 -16.53 -2.53 -3.31
C LEU A 92 -16.28 -2.33 -4.82
N SER A 93 -16.87 -1.30 -5.42
CA SER A 93 -16.78 -0.99 -6.84
C SER A 93 -16.44 0.48 -7.04
N PHE A 94 -15.44 0.75 -7.87
CA PHE A 94 -15.10 2.10 -8.35
C PHE A 94 -15.38 2.18 -9.85
N ASP A 95 -16.31 3.04 -10.24
CA ASP A 95 -16.60 3.34 -11.64
C ASP A 95 -16.25 4.81 -11.91
N PRO A 96 -15.13 5.10 -12.58
CA PRO A 96 -14.69 6.47 -12.87
C PRO A 96 -15.64 7.22 -13.82
N PHE A 97 -16.60 6.53 -14.44
CA PHE A 97 -17.58 7.11 -15.36
C PHE A 97 -18.98 7.25 -14.76
N ALA A 98 -19.19 6.84 -13.50
CA ALA A 98 -20.47 6.96 -12.81
C ALA A 98 -20.93 8.41 -12.56
N ALA A 99 -20.05 9.39 -12.77
CA ALA A 99 -20.36 10.83 -12.66
C ALA A 99 -20.91 11.45 -13.96
N ARG A 100 -21.11 10.67 -15.04
CA ARG A 100 -21.67 11.18 -16.30
C ARG A 100 -23.14 11.64 -16.09
N PRO A 101 -23.58 12.73 -16.76
CA PRO A 101 -24.99 13.12 -16.74
C PRO A 101 -25.91 11.95 -17.12
N GLY A 102 -26.84 11.59 -16.24
CA GLY A 102 -27.77 10.46 -16.43
C GLY A 102 -27.24 9.08 -16.02
N ALA A 103 -25.99 8.96 -15.57
CA ALA A 103 -25.48 7.73 -14.98
C ALA A 103 -26.22 7.44 -13.66
N ARG A 104 -26.63 6.19 -13.47
CA ARG A 104 -27.21 5.73 -12.21
C ARG A 104 -26.08 5.25 -11.31
N THR A 105 -26.00 5.77 -10.09
CA THR A 105 -25.19 5.16 -9.04
C THR A 105 -25.68 3.72 -8.87
N PRO A 106 -24.82 2.71 -9.03
CA PRO A 106 -25.21 1.33 -8.76
C PRO A 106 -25.69 1.24 -7.32
N ALA A 107 -26.90 0.72 -7.11
CA ALA A 107 -27.31 0.34 -5.75
C ALA A 107 -26.32 -0.74 -5.29
N GLY A 108 -25.60 -0.47 -4.19
CA GLY A 108 -24.68 -1.45 -3.61
C GLY A 108 -25.46 -2.74 -3.35
N ASP A 109 -25.05 -3.83 -3.99
CA ASP A 109 -25.63 -5.15 -3.74
C ASP A 109 -24.95 -5.74 -2.50
N PRO A 110 -25.63 -5.85 -1.34
CA PRO A 110 -25.04 -6.39 -0.13
C PRO A 110 -24.64 -7.87 -0.26
N ASP A 111 -25.11 -8.57 -1.30
CA ASP A 111 -24.82 -9.99 -1.59
C ASP A 111 -23.68 -10.16 -2.62
N ARG A 112 -23.11 -9.07 -3.16
CA ARG A 112 -21.96 -9.13 -4.09
C ARG A 112 -20.61 -9.45 -3.42
N SER A 113 -20.58 -9.60 -2.10
CA SER A 113 -19.46 -10.26 -1.40
C SER A 113 -19.32 -11.74 -1.78
N ARG A 114 -20.25 -12.31 -2.56
CA ARG A 114 -20.08 -13.62 -3.17
C ARG A 114 -18.77 -13.69 -3.93
N HIS A 115 -17.85 -14.45 -3.35
CA HIS A 115 -16.62 -14.92 -3.94
C HIS A 115 -16.77 -15.02 -5.46
N VAL A 116 -16.01 -14.21 -6.20
CA VAL A 116 -15.96 -14.33 -7.65
C VAL A 116 -15.62 -15.79 -7.92
N ARG A 117 -16.60 -16.56 -8.43
CA ARG A 117 -16.37 -17.94 -8.87
C ARG A 117 -15.61 -17.83 -10.17
N LEU A 118 -14.30 -17.72 -10.02
CA LEU A 118 -13.37 -17.63 -11.11
C LEU A 118 -13.28 -19.01 -11.75
N GLY A 119 -13.78 -19.15 -12.99
CA GLY A 119 -13.60 -20.35 -13.80
C GLY A 119 -12.11 -20.63 -14.06
N PRO A 120 -11.76 -21.84 -14.54
CA PRO A 120 -10.37 -22.18 -14.85
C PRO A 120 -9.78 -21.13 -15.83
N PRO A 121 -8.52 -20.72 -15.65
CA PRO A 121 -7.86 -19.82 -16.59
C PRO A 121 -7.78 -20.45 -17.98
N SER A 122 -7.87 -19.63 -19.04
CA SER A 122 -7.67 -20.13 -20.40
C SER A 122 -6.25 -20.68 -20.56
N GLU A 123 -6.14 -21.90 -21.07
CA GLU A 123 -4.86 -22.57 -21.33
C GLU A 123 -4.30 -22.24 -22.72
N THR A 124 -5.08 -21.56 -23.57
CA THR A 124 -4.62 -21.14 -24.91
C THR A 124 -3.47 -20.15 -24.80
N ALA A 125 -2.36 -20.42 -25.50
CA ALA A 125 -1.21 -19.53 -25.54
C ALA A 125 -1.60 -18.10 -25.98
N PRO A 126 -0.94 -17.05 -25.45
CA PRO A 126 -1.13 -15.70 -25.94
C PRO A 126 -0.63 -15.59 -27.38
N GLU A 127 -1.34 -14.84 -28.23
CA GLU A 127 -0.96 -14.64 -29.63
C GLU A 127 -0.23 -13.30 -29.81
N HIS A 128 -0.61 -12.29 -29.01
CA HIS A 128 -0.10 -10.93 -29.11
C HIS A 128 0.49 -10.47 -27.77
N GLU A 129 1.39 -9.50 -27.83
CA GLU A 129 2.00 -8.90 -26.63
C GLU A 129 0.96 -8.34 -25.66
N ASP A 130 -0.08 -7.68 -26.18
CA ASP A 130 -1.14 -7.09 -25.37
C ASP A 130 -2.00 -8.14 -24.66
N ASP A 131 -2.12 -9.36 -25.22
CA ASP A 131 -2.79 -10.47 -24.53
C ASP A 131 -2.06 -10.80 -23.23
N VAL A 132 -0.73 -10.74 -23.23
CA VAL A 132 0.11 -10.93 -22.04
C VAL A 132 0.01 -9.72 -21.10
N ALA A 133 0.11 -8.51 -21.64
CA ALA A 133 0.15 -7.28 -20.84
C ALA A 133 -1.15 -7.03 -20.06
N PHE A 134 -2.30 -7.46 -20.59
CA PHE A 134 -3.62 -7.28 -19.98
C PHE A 134 -4.19 -8.58 -19.40
N ALA A 135 -3.43 -9.68 -19.41
CA ALA A 135 -3.84 -10.92 -18.77
C ALA A 135 -3.95 -10.79 -17.24
N SER A 136 -4.90 -11.52 -16.66
CA SER A 136 -4.94 -11.70 -15.21
C SER A 136 -3.74 -12.54 -14.73
N ILE A 137 -3.34 -12.36 -13.46
CA ILE A 137 -2.30 -13.18 -12.83
C ILE A 137 -2.60 -14.68 -13.00
N ARG A 138 -3.88 -15.09 -12.94
CA ARG A 138 -4.27 -16.50 -13.10
C ARG A 138 -3.96 -17.04 -14.50
N GLN A 139 -4.18 -16.24 -15.54
CA GLN A 139 -3.85 -16.61 -16.92
C GLN A 139 -2.33 -16.67 -17.09
N LEU A 140 -1.60 -15.64 -16.62
CA LEU A 140 -0.14 -15.64 -16.64
C LEU A 140 0.43 -16.88 -15.92
N SER A 141 -0.06 -17.20 -14.72
CA SER A 141 0.37 -18.38 -13.97
C SER A 141 0.01 -19.69 -14.68
N ALA A 142 -1.07 -19.74 -15.46
CA ALA A 142 -1.42 -20.92 -16.25
C ALA A 142 -0.46 -21.09 -17.43
N TRP A 143 -0.19 -20.00 -18.18
CA TRP A 143 0.74 -20.02 -19.30
C TRP A 143 2.18 -20.33 -18.89
N LEU A 144 2.64 -19.78 -17.76
CA LEU A 144 3.95 -20.09 -17.19
C LEU A 144 4.08 -21.58 -16.82
N ARG A 145 3.05 -22.15 -16.19
CA ARG A 145 3.01 -23.58 -15.83
C ARG A 145 2.95 -24.48 -17.07
N GLY A 146 2.07 -24.15 -18.02
CA GLY A 146 1.91 -24.87 -19.29
C GLY A 146 3.11 -24.73 -20.24
N GLY A 147 3.99 -23.76 -20.01
CA GLY A 147 5.13 -23.50 -20.89
C GLY A 147 4.76 -22.75 -22.17
N HIS A 148 3.61 -22.07 -22.19
CA HIS A 148 3.18 -21.20 -23.29
C HIS A 148 3.84 -19.81 -23.24
N LEU A 149 4.43 -19.47 -22.09
CA LEU A 149 5.16 -18.24 -21.82
C LEU A 149 6.26 -18.58 -20.81
N SER A 150 7.46 -18.05 -20.97
CA SER A 150 8.50 -18.13 -19.94
C SER A 150 8.42 -16.95 -18.96
N ALA A 151 8.88 -17.15 -17.74
CA ALA A 151 9.01 -16.08 -16.75
C ALA A 151 9.98 -15.01 -17.27
N ARG A 152 11.02 -15.41 -18.01
CA ARG A 152 11.96 -14.49 -18.62
C ARG A 152 11.33 -13.59 -19.66
N GLU A 153 10.54 -14.15 -20.60
CA GLU A 153 9.80 -13.37 -21.59
C GLU A 153 8.82 -12.39 -20.92
N LEU A 154 8.11 -12.84 -19.88
CA LEU A 154 7.17 -12.01 -19.14
C LEU A 154 7.85 -10.86 -18.40
N ALA A 155 9.01 -11.10 -17.78
CA ALA A 155 9.79 -10.08 -17.10
C ALA A 155 10.37 -9.06 -18.10
N ASP A 156 10.97 -9.52 -19.19
CA ASP A 156 11.53 -8.65 -20.24
C ASP A 156 10.44 -7.80 -20.92
N LEU A 157 9.26 -8.39 -21.18
CA LEU A 157 8.09 -7.66 -21.65
C LEU A 157 7.70 -6.53 -20.69
N SER A 158 7.59 -6.84 -19.39
CA SER A 158 7.22 -5.86 -18.38
C SER A 158 8.24 -4.71 -18.30
N LEU A 159 9.53 -5.03 -18.34
CA LEU A 159 10.61 -4.05 -18.34
C LEU A 159 10.58 -3.16 -19.59
N ALA A 160 10.34 -3.73 -20.77
CA ALA A 160 10.24 -3.00 -22.03
C ALA A 160 9.04 -2.03 -22.04
N ARG A 161 7.90 -2.45 -21.49
CA ARG A 161 6.73 -1.57 -21.37
C ARG A 161 6.96 -0.43 -20.38
N LEU A 162 7.62 -0.70 -19.25
CA LEU A 162 8.02 0.35 -18.31
C LEU A 162 8.93 1.37 -19.01
N GLU A 163 9.94 0.91 -19.75
CA GLU A 163 10.82 1.80 -20.52
C GLU A 163 10.06 2.65 -21.55
N LYS A 164 9.12 2.04 -22.27
CA LYS A 164 8.33 2.70 -23.32
C LYS A 164 7.39 3.78 -22.76
N HIS A 165 6.76 3.53 -21.61
CA HIS A 165 5.64 4.34 -21.11
C HIS A 165 6.02 5.28 -19.96
N ASP A 166 7.07 5.00 -19.22
CA ASP A 166 7.49 5.81 -18.07
C ASP A 166 7.80 7.29 -18.42
N PRO A 167 8.37 7.66 -19.59
CA PRO A 167 8.57 9.08 -19.92
C PRO A 167 7.28 9.92 -19.90
N THR A 168 6.13 9.29 -20.19
CA THR A 168 4.81 9.92 -20.16
C THR A 168 4.11 9.75 -18.81
N LEU A 169 4.17 8.54 -18.23
CA LEU A 169 3.42 8.20 -17.01
C LEU A 169 4.12 8.61 -15.72
N ARG A 170 5.45 8.75 -15.76
CA ARG A 170 6.31 9.08 -14.61
C ARG A 170 6.03 8.16 -13.43
N CYS A 171 6.05 6.86 -13.69
CA CYS A 171 5.64 5.81 -12.76
C CYS A 171 6.80 4.99 -12.18
N VAL A 172 8.04 5.22 -12.62
CA VAL A 172 9.23 4.47 -12.21
C VAL A 172 10.29 5.36 -11.55
N ILE A 173 10.82 4.89 -10.42
CA ILE A 173 12.03 5.44 -9.77
C ILE A 173 13.28 4.74 -10.30
N GLU A 174 13.21 3.42 -10.43
CA GLU A 174 14.31 2.57 -10.87
C GLU A 174 13.76 1.26 -11.45
N ARG A 175 14.27 0.83 -12.61
CA ARG A 175 14.01 -0.51 -13.16
C ARG A 175 15.03 -1.49 -12.58
N THR A 176 14.58 -2.62 -12.06
CA THR A 176 15.45 -3.62 -11.40
C THR A 176 15.80 -4.75 -12.36
N VAL A 177 16.37 -4.41 -13.52
CA VAL A 177 16.58 -5.32 -14.67
C VAL A 177 17.27 -6.61 -14.27
N ASP A 178 18.40 -6.52 -13.57
CA ASP A 178 19.20 -7.70 -13.21
C ASP A 178 18.48 -8.60 -12.18
N VAL A 179 17.81 -7.98 -11.20
CA VAL A 179 17.02 -8.69 -10.18
C VAL A 179 15.86 -9.42 -10.83
N ALA A 180 15.09 -8.73 -11.69
CA ALA A 180 13.95 -9.28 -12.40
C ALA A 180 14.35 -10.51 -13.22
N ARG A 181 15.44 -10.36 -13.99
CA ARG A 181 15.98 -11.40 -14.87
C ARG A 181 16.49 -12.60 -14.08
N ALA A 182 17.26 -12.38 -13.02
CA ALA A 182 17.75 -13.47 -12.17
C ALA A 182 16.61 -14.25 -11.50
N GLN A 183 15.57 -13.56 -11.02
CA GLN A 183 14.40 -14.18 -10.42
C GLN A 183 13.56 -14.93 -11.46
N ALA A 184 13.37 -14.35 -12.65
CA ALA A 184 12.67 -14.99 -13.76
C ALA A 184 13.39 -16.25 -14.25
N ASP A 185 14.70 -16.20 -14.46
CA ASP A 185 15.50 -17.36 -14.87
C ASP A 185 15.43 -18.48 -13.81
N ALA A 186 15.36 -18.12 -12.52
CA ALA A 186 15.16 -19.09 -11.43
C ALA A 186 13.76 -19.71 -11.45
N ALA A 187 12.73 -18.91 -11.73
CA ALA A 187 11.36 -19.37 -11.90
C ALA A 187 11.24 -20.34 -13.08
N ASP A 188 11.86 -20.04 -14.23
CA ASP A 188 11.84 -20.91 -15.41
C ASP A 188 12.49 -22.27 -15.14
N ARG A 189 13.59 -22.31 -14.38
CA ARG A 189 14.20 -23.59 -13.96
C ARG A 189 13.24 -24.43 -13.12
N ARG A 190 12.57 -23.82 -12.13
CA ARG A 190 11.60 -24.51 -11.26
C ARG A 190 10.38 -24.99 -12.04
N LEU A 191 9.85 -24.16 -12.94
CA LEU A 191 8.72 -24.52 -13.82
C LEU A 191 9.10 -25.69 -14.76
N ALA A 192 10.30 -25.66 -15.33
CA ALA A 192 10.79 -26.74 -16.18
C ALA A 192 10.98 -28.06 -15.41
N GLU A 193 11.46 -28.00 -14.16
CA GLU A 193 11.57 -29.17 -13.28
C GLU A 193 10.21 -29.74 -12.92
N ALA A 194 9.26 -28.90 -12.52
CA ALA A 194 7.90 -29.32 -12.19
C ALA A 194 7.19 -30.02 -13.36
N ARG A 195 7.35 -29.50 -14.59
CA ARG A 195 6.81 -30.14 -15.81
C ARG A 195 7.35 -31.54 -16.05
N LYS A 196 8.62 -31.81 -15.70
CA LYS A 196 9.25 -33.13 -15.89
C LYS A 196 8.76 -34.17 -14.89
N ASN A 197 8.41 -33.74 -13.67
CA ASN A 197 8.12 -34.65 -12.57
C ASN A 197 6.65 -35.08 -12.47
N SER A 198 5.79 -34.64 -13.40
CA SER A 198 4.34 -34.96 -13.47
C SER A 198 3.57 -34.78 -12.15
N GLY A 199 4.13 -34.04 -11.19
CA GLY A 199 3.55 -33.78 -9.87
C GLY A 199 2.75 -32.47 -9.84
N ASP A 200 2.19 -32.17 -8.67
CA ASP A 200 1.61 -30.85 -8.40
C ASP A 200 2.66 -29.77 -8.74
N GLY A 201 2.22 -28.73 -9.46
CA GLY A 201 3.09 -27.62 -9.85
C GLY A 201 3.81 -26.97 -8.65
N PRO A 202 4.81 -26.11 -8.90
CA PRO A 202 5.58 -25.50 -7.82
C PRO A 202 4.66 -24.82 -6.79
N GLY A 203 4.99 -24.96 -5.51
CA GLY A 203 4.17 -24.50 -4.39
C GLY A 203 4.13 -22.97 -4.25
N GLU A 204 5.01 -22.27 -4.95
CA GLU A 204 5.09 -20.81 -4.96
C GLU A 204 3.95 -20.18 -5.79
N PRO A 205 3.01 -19.46 -5.16
CA PRO A 205 1.77 -19.03 -5.81
C PRO A 205 1.95 -17.93 -6.86
N LEU A 206 3.10 -17.23 -6.86
CA LEU A 206 3.42 -16.13 -7.78
C LEU A 206 4.68 -16.41 -8.59
N LEU A 207 5.06 -17.68 -8.75
CA LEU A 207 6.30 -18.06 -9.43
C LEU A 207 6.40 -17.44 -10.83
N GLY A 208 7.41 -16.59 -11.02
CA GLY A 208 7.69 -15.91 -12.29
C GLY A 208 6.82 -14.69 -12.59
N ILE A 209 5.89 -14.32 -11.69
CA ILE A 209 5.00 -13.16 -11.91
C ILE A 209 5.75 -11.85 -11.62
N PRO A 210 5.81 -10.91 -12.56
CA PRO A 210 6.47 -9.63 -12.37
C PRO A 210 5.65 -8.73 -11.43
N TRP A 211 6.35 -7.94 -10.61
CA TRP A 211 5.72 -6.94 -9.75
C TRP A 211 6.56 -5.68 -9.61
N GLY A 212 5.89 -4.56 -9.36
CA GLY A 212 6.52 -3.28 -9.06
C GLY A 212 6.36 -2.91 -7.58
N ALA A 213 7.46 -2.50 -6.95
CA ALA A 213 7.50 -2.11 -5.56
C ALA A 213 7.30 -0.60 -5.43
N LYS A 214 6.18 -0.16 -4.84
CA LYS A 214 6.03 1.23 -4.37
C LYS A 214 7.30 1.68 -3.65
N ASP A 215 7.79 2.88 -3.92
CA ASP A 215 9.08 3.42 -3.43
C ASP A 215 9.12 3.73 -1.92
N LEU A 216 8.45 2.88 -1.13
CA LEU A 216 8.50 2.74 0.32
C LEU A 216 9.04 1.36 0.71
N LEU A 217 8.88 0.36 -0.18
CA LEU A 217 9.31 -1.01 0.03
C LEU A 217 10.78 -1.15 -0.34
N SER A 218 11.65 -1.15 0.66
CA SER A 218 13.09 -1.29 0.45
C SER A 218 13.47 -2.64 -0.15
N TRP A 219 14.39 -2.62 -1.12
CA TRP A 219 15.08 -3.79 -1.65
C TRP A 219 16.59 -3.52 -1.67
N PRO A 220 17.43 -4.43 -1.14
CA PRO A 220 18.86 -4.19 -0.99
C PRO A 220 19.52 -3.77 -2.30
N GLY A 221 20.23 -2.65 -2.28
CA GLY A 221 20.98 -2.15 -3.44
C GLY A 221 20.15 -1.39 -4.48
N THR A 222 18.86 -1.16 -4.22
CA THR A 222 17.99 -0.33 -5.08
C THR A 222 17.61 0.96 -4.38
N ARG A 223 17.28 2.00 -5.16
CA ARG A 223 16.76 3.25 -4.63
C ARG A 223 15.47 3.03 -3.84
N THR A 224 15.41 3.65 -2.67
CA THR A 224 14.23 3.71 -1.81
C THR A 224 14.11 5.14 -1.31
N THR A 225 13.49 5.99 -2.11
CA THR A 225 13.60 7.45 -1.99
C THR A 225 12.41 8.08 -1.27
N TRP A 226 11.37 7.30 -1.00
CA TRP A 226 10.12 7.75 -0.38
C TRP A 226 9.46 8.90 -1.14
N GLY A 227 9.74 9.05 -2.44
CA GLY A 227 9.24 10.16 -3.27
C GLY A 227 9.72 11.56 -2.85
N ALA A 228 10.60 11.67 -1.86
CA ALA A 228 10.92 12.93 -1.20
C ALA A 228 12.32 13.44 -1.61
N LYS A 229 12.40 14.72 -2.02
CA LYS A 229 13.62 15.34 -2.58
C LYS A 229 14.88 15.13 -1.73
N PRO A 230 14.85 15.24 -0.39
CA PRO A 230 16.05 15.01 0.44
C PRO A 230 16.59 13.58 0.36
N TYR A 231 15.75 12.61 0.01
CA TYR A 231 16.09 11.18 -0.03
C TYR A 231 16.20 10.64 -1.47
N GLU A 232 16.27 11.53 -2.48
CA GLU A 232 16.31 11.15 -3.89
C GLU A 232 17.43 10.13 -4.20
N ASN A 233 18.57 10.22 -3.52
CA ASN A 233 19.71 9.31 -3.74
C ASN A 233 19.80 8.19 -2.68
N GLN A 234 18.79 8.02 -1.83
CA GLN A 234 18.78 7.00 -0.80
C GLN A 234 18.68 5.60 -1.42
N VAL A 235 19.58 4.71 -1.01
CA VAL A 235 19.58 3.29 -1.37
C VAL A 235 19.20 2.47 -0.14
N GLY A 236 18.25 1.56 -0.31
CA GLY A 236 17.81 0.68 0.76
C GLY A 236 18.79 -0.47 0.99
N GLU A 237 19.14 -0.74 2.25
CA GLU A 237 20.01 -1.86 2.61
C GLU A 237 19.23 -3.10 3.07
N VAL A 238 18.05 -2.87 3.65
CA VAL A 238 17.23 -3.93 4.27
C VAL A 238 16.10 -4.29 3.32
N ARG A 239 15.87 -5.59 3.11
CA ARG A 239 14.70 -6.05 2.37
C ARG A 239 13.44 -5.86 3.22
N ALA A 240 12.46 -5.14 2.70
CA ALA A 240 11.17 -4.99 3.36
C ALA A 240 10.46 -6.34 3.49
N THR A 241 9.77 -6.59 4.61
CA THR A 241 9.08 -7.86 4.88
C THR A 241 8.09 -8.24 3.77
N ALA A 242 7.33 -7.27 3.25
CA ALA A 242 6.41 -7.52 2.13
C ALA A 242 7.14 -7.94 0.85
N ALA A 243 8.31 -7.35 0.56
CA ALA A 243 9.14 -7.73 -0.59
C ALA A 243 9.75 -9.13 -0.40
N ALA A 244 10.19 -9.47 0.81
CA ALA A 244 10.68 -10.81 1.14
C ALA A 244 9.58 -11.87 0.99
N ASN A 245 8.33 -11.56 1.39
CA ASN A 245 7.20 -12.46 1.21
C ASN A 245 6.87 -12.69 -0.28
N LEU A 246 6.94 -11.63 -1.11
CA LEU A 246 6.72 -11.74 -2.56
C LEU A 246 7.82 -12.54 -3.25
N GLU A 247 9.08 -12.34 -2.86
CA GLU A 247 10.21 -13.14 -3.33
C GLU A 247 10.04 -14.62 -2.93
N ALA A 248 9.66 -14.90 -1.68
CA ALA A 248 9.38 -16.25 -1.21
C ALA A 248 8.20 -16.90 -1.95
N ALA A 249 7.22 -16.11 -2.37
CA ALA A 249 6.11 -16.53 -3.22
C ALA A 249 6.51 -16.70 -4.71
N GLY A 250 7.78 -16.45 -5.07
CA GLY A 250 8.34 -16.65 -6.40
C GLY A 250 8.17 -15.47 -7.37
N ALA A 251 7.71 -14.31 -6.90
CA ALA A 251 7.49 -13.14 -7.74
C ALA A 251 8.82 -12.45 -8.15
N ALA A 252 8.85 -11.85 -9.34
CA ALA A 252 10.01 -11.17 -9.90
C ALA A 252 9.87 -9.64 -9.81
N LEU A 253 10.76 -8.96 -9.08
CA LEU A 253 10.73 -7.50 -8.92
C LEU A 253 11.25 -6.84 -10.20
N VAL A 254 10.40 -6.09 -10.92
CA VAL A 254 10.76 -5.41 -12.17
C VAL A 254 11.07 -3.92 -12.01
N ALA A 255 10.51 -3.27 -10.98
CA ALA A 255 10.75 -1.85 -10.75
C ALA A 255 10.44 -1.37 -9.34
N LYS A 256 11.08 -0.27 -8.96
CA LYS A 256 10.67 0.65 -7.91
C LYS A 256 9.73 1.69 -8.52
N LEU A 257 8.51 1.82 -8.00
CA LEU A 257 7.45 2.67 -8.56
C LEU A 257 7.29 3.97 -7.78
N THR A 258 6.97 5.05 -8.49
CA THR A 258 6.84 6.40 -7.91
C THR A 258 5.75 6.48 -6.85
N VAL A 259 5.92 7.45 -5.96
CA VAL A 259 4.99 7.74 -4.86
C VAL A 259 5.12 9.22 -4.50
N GLY A 260 4.02 9.86 -4.09
CA GLY A 260 4.07 11.18 -3.45
C GLY A 260 5.00 11.18 -2.25
N ALA A 261 5.62 12.33 -1.98
CA ALA A 261 6.62 12.48 -0.93
C ALA A 261 6.09 11.97 0.41
N LEU A 262 6.79 11.01 1.01
CA LEU A 262 6.42 10.37 2.29
C LEU A 262 5.00 9.77 2.28
N ALA A 263 4.55 9.27 1.12
CA ALA A 263 3.20 8.78 0.89
C ALA A 263 2.10 9.83 1.01
N TRP A 264 2.44 11.12 0.86
CA TRP A 264 1.52 12.23 0.98
C TRP A 264 1.27 12.90 -0.38
N GLY A 265 0.02 12.83 -0.83
CA GLY A 265 -0.41 13.43 -2.09
C GLY A 265 0.23 12.81 -3.34
N ASP A 266 0.25 13.60 -4.41
CA ASP A 266 0.77 13.28 -5.74
C ASP A 266 2.10 13.97 -6.06
N VAL A 267 2.55 14.91 -5.21
CA VAL A 267 3.81 15.65 -5.42
C VAL A 267 5.02 14.79 -5.02
N TRP A 268 5.95 14.62 -5.94
CA TRP A 268 7.24 13.93 -5.70
C TRP A 268 8.36 14.60 -6.52
N PHE A 269 9.63 14.25 -6.26
CA PHE A 269 10.76 14.99 -6.86
C PHE A 269 10.90 14.89 -8.39
N GLY A 270 10.18 13.97 -9.05
CA GLY A 270 10.15 13.84 -10.51
C GLY A 270 8.95 14.52 -11.17
N GLY A 271 8.13 15.26 -10.41
CA GLY A 271 6.95 15.99 -10.87
C GLY A 271 5.67 15.37 -10.37
#